data_AF-A0A350IN54-F1
#
_entry.id   AF-A0A350IN54-F1
#
_cell.length_a   1.000
_cell.length_b   1.000
_cell.length_c   1.000
_cell.angle_alpha   90.00
_cell.angle_beta   90.00
_cell.angle_gamma   90.00
#
_symmetry.space_group_name_H-M   'P 1'
#
loop_
_entity.id
_entity.type
_entity.pdbx_description
1 polymer ?
#
loop_
_entity_poly.entity_id
_entity_poly.type
_entity_poly.pdbx_seq_one_letter_code
_entity_poly.pdbx_strand_id
1 'polypeptide(L)'
;WTIYNTSNSGLPRNGVISITIDKNSTKWLGTDGGLVKYDGTWTIYDTLNSDIPDNTVYTIAIEVNNTKWIGTNEGMAAYNEDG
;
A
#
# COMPACT_ATOMS: atom_id res chain seq x y z
N TRP A 1 17.47 -11.93 -9.64
CA TRP A 1 16.04 -11.77 -9.30
C TRP A 1 15.85 -12.12 -7.85
N THR A 2 15.12 -11.29 -7.11
CA THR A 2 14.67 -11.62 -5.76
C THR A 2 13.16 -11.74 -5.82
N ILE A 3 12.61 -12.85 -5.31
CA ILE A 3 11.17 -13.13 -5.33
C ILE A 3 10.62 -12.85 -3.94
N TYR A 4 9.55 -12.06 -3.85
CA TYR A 4 8.82 -11.81 -2.62
C TYR A 4 7.41 -12.38 -2.73
N ASN A 5 6.99 -13.12 -1.71
CA ASN A 5 5.67 -13.72 -1.56
C ASN A 5 5.32 -13.82 -0.07
N THR A 6 4.14 -14.34 0.26
CA THR A 6 3.70 -14.46 1.66
C THR A 6 4.57 -15.34 2.56
N SER A 7 5.47 -16.18 2.02
CA SER A 7 6.35 -17.04 2.84
C SER A 7 7.69 -16.40 3.20
N ASN A 8 8.08 -15.31 2.54
CA ASN A 8 9.39 -14.69 2.72
C ASN A 8 9.35 -13.15 2.82
N SER A 9 8.16 -12.57 3.00
CA SER A 9 7.95 -11.13 3.09
C SER A 9 6.79 -10.79 4.03
N GLY A 10 6.56 -9.51 4.28
CA GLY A 10 5.37 -9.02 4.98
C GLY A 10 4.15 -8.83 4.08
N LEU A 11 4.15 -9.34 2.84
CA LEU A 11 2.95 -9.29 2.00
C LEU A 11 1.79 -10.06 2.67
N PRO A 12 0.59 -9.46 2.79
CA PRO A 12 -0.58 -10.17 3.32
C PRO A 12 -1.15 -11.16 2.29
N ARG A 13 -0.91 -10.89 1.00
CA ARG A 13 -1.42 -11.63 -0.15
C ARG A 13 -0.40 -11.65 -1.28
N ASN A 14 -0.36 -12.74 -2.04
CA ASN A 14 0.53 -12.86 -3.21
C ASN A 14 0.02 -12.04 -4.42
N GLY A 15 -1.27 -11.71 -4.45
CA GLY A 15 -1.88 -10.88 -5.47
C GLY A 15 -1.54 -9.40 -5.24
N VAL A 16 -0.49 -8.92 -5.90
CA VAL A 16 -0.19 -7.48 -5.97
C VAL A 16 -0.91 -6.90 -7.19
N ILE A 17 -1.86 -6.01 -6.93
CA ILE A 17 -2.74 -5.39 -7.95
C ILE A 17 -2.10 -4.13 -8.52
N SER A 18 -1.44 -3.33 -7.67
CA SER A 18 -0.79 -2.09 -8.06
C SER A 18 0.51 -1.88 -7.30
N ILE A 19 1.43 -1.12 -7.90
CA ILE A 19 2.65 -0.67 -7.25
C ILE A 19 2.96 0.76 -7.69
N THR A 20 3.35 1.60 -6.73
CA THR A 20 3.92 2.92 -6.97
C THR A 20 5.12 3.14 -6.06
N ILE A 21 6.04 4.01 -6.47
CA ILE A 21 7.26 4.32 -5.72
C ILE A 21 7.25 5.81 -5.43
N ASP A 22 7.37 6.17 -4.16
CA ASP A 22 7.37 7.56 -3.73
C ASP A 22 8.76 8.20 -3.86
N LYS A 23 8.85 9.51 -3.62
CA LYS A 23 10.11 10.27 -3.73
C LYS A 23 11.19 9.81 -2.76
N ASN A 24 10.82 9.11 -1.69
CA ASN A 24 11.74 8.55 -0.68
C ASN A 24 12.16 7.13 -1.04
N SER A 25 11.86 6.65 -2.25
CA SER A 25 12.05 5.27 -2.70
C SER A 25 11.24 4.24 -1.90
N THR A 26 10.21 4.65 -1.16
CA THR A 26 9.28 3.72 -0.51
C THR A 26 8.37 3.11 -1.56
N LYS A 27 8.21 1.79 -1.54
CA LYS A 27 7.26 1.11 -2.43
C LYS A 27 5.92 0.98 -1.72
N TRP A 28 4.87 1.38 -2.41
CA TRP A 28 3.50 1.25 -1.98
C TRP A 28 2.82 0.24 -2.89
N LEU A 29 2.31 -0.84 -2.32
CA LEU A 29 1.70 -1.94 -3.06
C LEU A 29 0.24 -2.07 -2.68
N GLY A 30 -0.64 -2.13 -3.68
CA GLY A 30 -2.05 -2.45 -3.48
C GLY A 30 -2.27 -3.94 -3.59
N THR A 31 -2.97 -4.53 -2.62
CA THR A 31 -3.34 -5.95 -2.59
C THR A 31 -4.82 -6.12 -2.29
N ASP A 32 -5.34 -7.35 -2.32
CA ASP A 32 -6.67 -7.72 -1.81
C ASP A 32 -6.67 -7.96 -0.28
N GLY A 33 -5.57 -7.64 0.40
CA GLY A 33 -5.40 -7.76 1.85
C GLY A 33 -4.89 -6.48 2.51
N GLY A 34 -5.02 -5.33 1.85
CA GLY A 34 -4.62 -4.02 2.34
C GLY A 34 -3.58 -3.31 1.48
N LEU A 35 -3.21 -2.12 1.92
CA LEU A 35 -2.10 -1.32 1.39
C LEU A 35 -0.80 -1.75 2.08
N VAL A 36 0.24 -2.02 1.30
CA VAL A 36 1.55 -2.41 1.82
C VAL A 36 2.55 -1.28 1.57
N LYS A 37 3.29 -0.90 2.62
CA LYS A 37 4.45 -0.01 2.55
C LYS A 37 5.72 -0.86 2.70
N TYR A 38 6.70 -0.60 1.83
CA TYR A 38 8.04 -1.19 1.91
C TYR A 38 9.14 -0.15 1.71
N ASP A 39 9.84 0.19 2.80
CA ASP A 39 10.97 1.13 2.86
C ASP A 39 12.28 0.45 3.30
N GLY A 40 12.29 -0.89 3.29
CA GLY A 40 13.28 -1.72 3.98
C GLY A 40 12.62 -2.57 5.06
N THR A 41 11.52 -2.08 5.62
CA THR A 41 10.61 -2.81 6.50
C THR A 41 9.24 -2.95 5.83
N TRP A 42 8.54 -4.04 6.12
CA TRP A 42 7.16 -4.25 5.65
C TRP A 42 6.18 -3.67 6.67
N THR A 43 5.23 -2.87 6.21
CA THR A 43 4.09 -2.38 7.00
C THR A 43 2.82 -2.60 6.20
N ILE A 44 1.79 -3.14 6.85
CA ILE A 44 0.49 -3.42 6.23
C ILE A 44 -0.56 -2.52 6.87
N TYR A 45 -1.33 -1.84 6.03
CA TYR A 45 -2.50 -1.07 6.42
C TYR A 45 -3.74 -1.76 5.89
N ASP A 46 -4.66 -2.10 6.78
CA ASP A 46 -5.94 -2.73 6.51
C ASP A 46 -7.07 -1.94 7.22
N THR A 47 -8.31 -2.36 7.05
CA THR A 47 -9.48 -1.73 7.69
C THR A 47 -9.51 -1.87 9.21
N LEU A 48 -8.63 -2.68 9.82
CA LEU A 48 -8.56 -2.86 11.27
C LEU A 48 -7.56 -1.90 11.93
N ASN A 49 -6.56 -1.42 11.18
CA ASN A 49 -5.47 -0.61 11.71
C ASN A 49 -5.30 0.75 11.01
N SER A 50 -6.16 1.07 10.05
CA SER A 50 -6.12 2.30 9.29
C SER A 50 -7.51 2.71 8.80
N ASP A 51 -7.62 3.94 8.31
CA ASP A 51 -8.87 4.50 7.78
C ASP A 51 -9.06 4.21 6.27
N ILE A 52 -8.40 3.18 5.72
CA ILE A 52 -8.69 2.79 4.34
C ILE A 52 -10.12 2.24 4.27
N PRO A 53 -10.92 2.56 3.23
CA PRO A 53 -12.33 2.17 3.22
C PRO A 53 -12.57 0.68 2.97
N ASP A 54 -11.63 0.01 2.30
CA ASP A 54 -11.70 -1.43 2.01
C ASP A 54 -10.28 -2.01 1.88
N ASN A 55 -10.13 -3.32 2.13
CA ASN A 55 -8.84 -4.02 2.04
C ASN A 55 -8.37 -4.25 0.60
N THR A 56 -9.27 -4.17 -0.38
CA THR A 56 -8.92 -4.32 -1.79
C THR A 56 -8.45 -2.99 -2.36
N VAL A 57 -7.14 -2.84 -2.52
CA VAL A 57 -6.50 -1.63 -3.04
C VAL A 57 -6.20 -1.79 -4.53
N TYR A 58 -6.95 -1.08 -5.37
CA TYR A 58 -6.81 -1.17 -6.83
C TYR A 58 -5.76 -0.23 -7.40
N THR A 59 -5.60 0.96 -6.82
CA THR A 59 -4.70 1.98 -7.36
C THR A 59 -4.12 2.86 -6.26
N ILE A 60 -2.93 3.40 -6.53
CA ILE A 60 -2.22 4.31 -5.64
C ILE A 60 -1.62 5.43 -6.50
N ALA A 61 -2.01 6.67 -6.24
CA ALA A 61 -1.44 7.85 -6.86
C ALA A 61 -0.70 8.68 -5.82
N ILE A 62 0.42 9.31 -6.21
CA ILE A 62 1.24 10.10 -5.30
C ILE A 62 1.29 11.55 -5.79
N GLU A 63 0.91 12.48 -4.92
CA GLU A 63 1.02 13.91 -5.15
C GLU A 63 2.44 14.45 -4.92
N VAL A 64 2.71 15.67 -5.38
CA VAL A 64 4.01 16.36 -5.21
C VAL A 64 4.38 16.54 -3.73
N ASN A 65 3.39 16.77 -2.87
CA ASN A 65 3.57 16.85 -1.40
C ASN A 65 3.82 15.49 -0.74
N ASN A 66 3.85 14.38 -1.50
CA ASN A 66 4.00 13.00 -1.04
C ASN A 66 2.76 12.41 -0.35
N THR A 67 1.57 12.99 -0.52
CA THR A 67 0.30 12.37 -0.16
C THR A 67 0.00 11.20 -1.10
N LYS A 68 -0.40 10.06 -0.51
CA LYS A 68 -0.78 8.84 -1.25
C LYS A 68 -2.29 8.80 -1.30
N TRP A 69 -2.86 8.87 -2.50
CA TRP A 69 -4.27 8.63 -2.76
C TRP A 69 -4.47 7.15 -3.07
N ILE A 70 -5.27 6.49 -2.26
CA ILE A 70 -5.48 5.04 -2.28
C ILE A 70 -6.91 4.79 -2.72
N GLY A 71 -7.10 4.23 -3.92
CA GLY A 71 -8.41 3.84 -4.43
C GLY A 71 -8.72 2.40 -4.07
N THR A 72 -9.82 2.18 -3.36
CA THR A 72 -10.28 0.87 -2.88
C THR A 72 -11.64 0.49 -3.46
N ASN A 73 -12.17 -0.68 -3.12
CA ASN A 73 -13.51 -1.09 -3.56
C ASN A 73 -14.64 -0.20 -3.00
N GLU A 74 -14.46 0.39 -1.81
CA GLU A 74 -15.48 1.15 -1.08
C GLU A 74 -15.10 2.63 -0.92
N GLY A 75 -14.42 3.22 -1.91
CA GLY A 75 -14.07 4.64 -1.93
C GLY A 75 -12.57 4.90 -2.01
N MET A 76 -12.13 6.05 -1.48
CA MET A 76 -10.73 6.44 -1.50
C MET A 76 -10.27 7.03 -0.16
N ALA A 77 -9.00 6.80 0.18
CA ALA A 77 -8.33 7.41 1.32
C ALA A 77 -7.12 8.24 0.87
N ALA A 78 -6.79 9.25 1.66
CA ALA A 78 -5.55 10.01 1.53
C ALA A 78 -4.65 9.72 2.73
N TYR A 79 -3.44 9.26 2.48
CA TYR A 79 -2.44 9.04 3.51
C TYR A 79 -1.33 10.09 3.41
N ASN A 80 -1.05 10.75 4.53
CA ASN A 80 0.08 11.66 4.70
C ASN A 80 0.91 11.18 5.90
N GLU A 81 2.24 11.13 5.74
CA GLU A 81 3.16 10.75 6.82
C GLU A 81 3.30 11.84 7.89
N ASP A 82 2.96 13.09 7.54
CA ASP A 82 3.06 14.27 8.40
C ASP A 82 1.77 14.56 9.21
N GLY A 83 0.94 13.53 9.44
CA GLY A 83 -0.30 13.64 10.25
C GLY A 83 -0.04 13.96 11.71
#